data_AF-A0A0F9PZV8-F1
#
_entry.id   AF-A0A0F9PZV8-F1
#
_cell.length_a   1.000
_cell.length_b   1.000
_cell.length_c   1.000
_cell.angle_alpha   90.00
_cell.angle_beta   90.00
_cell.angle_gamma   90.00
#
_symmetry.space_group_name_H-M   'P 1'
#
loop_
_entity.id
_entity.type
_entity.pdbx_description
1 polymer ?
#
loop_
_entity_poly.entity_id
_entity_poly.type
_entity_poly.pdbx_seq_one_letter_code
_entity_poly.pdbx_strand_id
1 'polypeptide(L)'
;MVVCGFSPAPIFHRQSAASYYTLGKQSDWPASRWSEKLIRILDEVVVDDQFLLMLEDYWLFRPVDTHAVRMLFDYAAQFQNVLKIDLTHDRLYINGGSNFLFGANTYDNVGYLDLIKSPSGTPYQMSLWAGIWNREQLKRVLVPGETAQDIEINGTRRVTDDQLVLGTRQAPLLHGNIYQSRNNGTPVYKDDHWTIKPDDLEFMRKEGWIE
;
A
#
# COMPACT_ATOMS: atom_id res chain seq x y z
N MET A 1 -10.42 -9.74 -6.82
CA MET A 1 -10.16 -8.68 -5.83
C MET A 1 -11.08 -8.93 -4.64
N VAL A 2 -10.56 -8.85 -3.41
CA VAL A 2 -11.40 -8.91 -2.21
C VAL A 2 -11.32 -7.56 -1.52
N VAL A 3 -12.47 -6.95 -1.23
CA VAL A 3 -12.54 -5.70 -0.46
C VAL A 3 -12.98 -6.04 0.96
N CYS A 4 -12.14 -5.69 1.92
CA CYS A 4 -12.39 -5.93 3.34
C CYS A 4 -12.87 -4.64 4.01
N GLY A 5 -14.00 -4.69 4.71
CA GLY A 5 -14.53 -3.50 5.39
C GLY A 5 -15.63 -3.83 6.39
N PHE A 6 -16.30 -2.81 6.91
CA PHE A 6 -17.38 -2.97 7.90
C PHE A 6 -18.77 -3.07 7.25
N SER A 7 -19.03 -2.25 6.22
CA SER A 7 -20.27 -2.25 5.44
C SER A 7 -19.96 -2.21 3.94
N PRO A 8 -20.63 -3.03 3.11
CA PRO A 8 -20.41 -3.01 1.67
C PRO A 8 -20.87 -1.67 1.10
N ALA A 9 -20.05 -1.09 0.23
CA ALA A 9 -20.47 0.04 -0.59
C ALA A 9 -21.51 -0.39 -1.64
N PRO A 10 -22.40 0.51 -2.09
CA PRO A 10 -23.42 0.24 -3.11
C PRO A 10 -22.90 -0.46 -4.38
N ILE A 11 -21.64 -0.18 -4.76
CA ILE A 11 -20.99 -0.76 -5.94
C ILE A 11 -20.84 -2.28 -5.88
N PHE A 12 -20.73 -2.88 -4.68
CA PHE A 12 -20.63 -4.34 -4.51
C PHE A 12 -21.96 -5.07 -4.64
N HIS A 13 -23.09 -4.35 -4.68
CA HIS A 13 -24.41 -4.94 -4.94
C HIS A 13 -24.72 -5.10 -6.43
N ARG A 14 -23.90 -4.51 -7.31
CA ARG A 14 -23.93 -4.76 -8.75
C ARG A 14 -22.92 -5.87 -9.05
N GLN A 15 -23.12 -6.64 -10.12
CA GLN A 15 -22.23 -7.74 -10.54
C GLN A 15 -20.79 -7.24 -10.70
N SER A 16 -20.02 -7.24 -9.62
CA SER A 16 -18.67 -6.71 -9.57
C SER A 16 -17.71 -7.89 -9.62
N ALA A 17 -16.56 -7.70 -10.28
CA ALA A 17 -15.47 -8.67 -10.27
C ALA A 17 -14.77 -8.77 -8.89
N ALA A 18 -15.29 -8.07 -7.87
CA ALA A 18 -14.80 -8.07 -6.51
C ALA A 18 -15.80 -8.76 -5.56
N SER A 19 -15.25 -9.53 -4.62
CA SER A 19 -16.00 -10.00 -3.47
C SER A 19 -15.81 -9.03 -2.30
N TYR A 20 -16.80 -8.99 -1.41
CA TYR A 20 -16.75 -8.21 -0.19
C TYR A 20 -16.62 -9.14 1.03
N TYR A 21 -15.65 -8.86 1.89
CA TYR A 21 -15.46 -9.57 3.16
C TYR A 21 -15.74 -8.62 4.32
N THR A 22 -16.72 -8.97 5.16
CA THR A 22 -17.08 -8.14 6.32
C THR A 22 -16.18 -8.45 7.51
N LEU A 23 -15.65 -7.39 8.13
CA LEU A 23 -14.86 -7.45 9.35
C LEU A 23 -15.74 -7.44 10.61
N GLY A 24 -17.06 -7.36 10.47
CA GLY A 24 -18.00 -7.17 11.57
C GLY A 24 -18.23 -5.69 11.88
N LYS A 25 -18.47 -5.36 13.15
CA LYS A 25 -18.78 -3.98 13.55
C LYS A 25 -17.51 -3.15 13.63
N GLN A 26 -17.55 -1.93 13.10
CA GLN A 26 -16.43 -0.98 13.20
C GLN A 26 -16.02 -0.69 14.65
N SER A 27 -16.97 -0.69 15.60
CA SER A 27 -16.72 -0.49 17.02
C SER A 27 -15.73 -1.50 17.62
N ASP A 28 -15.63 -2.69 17.02
CA ASP A 28 -14.79 -3.77 17.52
C ASP A 28 -13.32 -3.59 17.08
N TRP A 29 -13.08 -2.67 16.13
CA TRP A 29 -11.79 -2.41 15.48
C TRP A 29 -11.35 -0.95 15.66
N PRO A 30 -11.07 -0.50 16.90
CA PRO A 30 -10.48 0.81 17.13
C PRO A 30 -9.11 0.92 16.44
N ALA A 31 -8.62 2.15 16.24
CA ALA A 31 -7.37 2.40 15.54
C ALA A 31 -6.16 1.67 16.14
N SER A 32 -6.14 1.44 17.47
CA SER A 32 -5.10 0.67 18.16
C SER A 32 -5.08 -0.82 17.81
N ARG A 33 -6.14 -1.37 17.22
CA ARG A 33 -6.24 -2.77 16.82
C ARG A 33 -6.12 -2.95 15.29
N TRP A 34 -5.46 -2.00 14.63
CA TRP A 34 -5.33 -2.03 13.17
C TRP A 34 -4.52 -3.24 12.70
N SER A 35 -3.40 -3.53 13.38
CA SER A 35 -2.57 -4.73 13.14
C SER A 35 -3.36 -6.03 13.26
N GLU A 36 -4.19 -6.18 14.29
CA GLU A 36 -5.02 -7.37 14.50
C GLU A 36 -6.02 -7.57 13.36
N LYS A 37 -6.60 -6.47 12.86
CA LYS A 37 -7.49 -6.49 11.69
C LYS A 37 -6.73 -6.99 10.46
N LEU A 38 -5.52 -6.50 10.23
CA LEU A 38 -4.68 -6.95 9.12
C LEU A 38 -4.29 -8.43 9.28
N ILE A 39 -3.83 -8.87 10.46
CA ILE A 39 -3.50 -10.27 10.74
C ILE A 39 -4.69 -11.17 10.44
N ARG A 40 -5.89 -10.80 10.89
CA ARG A 40 -7.12 -11.54 10.62
C ARG A 40 -7.40 -11.66 9.11
N ILE A 41 -7.24 -10.57 8.36
CA ILE A 41 -7.39 -10.58 6.89
C ILE A 41 -6.36 -11.52 6.25
N LEU A 42 -5.11 -11.48 6.70
CA LEU A 42 -4.05 -12.36 6.19
C LEU A 42 -4.37 -13.84 6.46
N ASP A 43 -4.93 -14.16 7.63
CA ASP A 43 -5.25 -15.53 8.02
C ASP A 43 -6.54 -16.07 7.38
N GLU A 44 -7.58 -15.25 7.25
CA GLU A 44 -8.92 -15.69 6.84
C GLU A 44 -9.24 -15.43 5.37
N VAL A 45 -8.59 -14.44 4.73
CA VAL A 45 -8.97 -13.94 3.40
C VAL A 45 -7.88 -14.14 2.37
N VAL A 46 -6.62 -13.85 2.74
CA VAL A 46 -5.50 -13.97 1.82
C VAL A 46 -5.06 -15.43 1.73
N VAL A 47 -5.33 -16.05 0.58
CA VAL A 47 -5.00 -17.47 0.32
C VAL A 47 -3.59 -17.62 -0.25
N ASP A 48 -3.20 -16.72 -1.15
CA ASP A 48 -1.91 -16.75 -1.83
C ASP A 48 -0.78 -16.18 -0.96
N ASP A 49 0.45 -16.66 -1.19
CA ASP A 49 1.62 -16.14 -0.48
C ASP A 49 1.93 -14.70 -0.87
N GLN A 50 1.71 -14.34 -2.14
CA GLN A 50 1.85 -12.97 -2.63
C GLN A 50 0.48 -12.33 -2.81
N PHE A 51 0.32 -11.09 -2.38
CA PHE A 51 -0.91 -10.33 -2.55
C PHE A 51 -0.62 -8.85 -2.73
N LEU A 52 -1.51 -8.15 -3.43
CA LEU A 52 -1.45 -6.70 -3.54
C LEU A 52 -2.32 -6.07 -2.44
N LEU A 53 -1.72 -5.21 -1.62
CA LEU A 53 -2.42 -4.43 -0.60
C LEU A 53 -2.63 -3.00 -1.09
N MET A 54 -3.86 -2.51 -0.98
CA MET A 54 -4.24 -1.10 -1.16
C MET A 54 -5.23 -0.72 -0.07
N LEU A 55 -5.10 0.51 0.44
CA LEU A 55 -6.05 1.09 1.39
C LEU A 55 -7.13 1.89 0.65
N GLU A 56 -8.26 2.08 1.31
CA GLU A 56 -9.46 2.71 0.76
C GLU A 56 -9.27 4.19 0.40
N ASP A 57 -8.27 4.85 0.99
CA ASP A 57 -7.98 6.27 0.80
C ASP A 57 -7.00 6.53 -0.36
N TYR A 58 -6.64 5.52 -1.14
CA TYR A 58 -5.71 5.65 -2.27
C TYR A 58 -6.42 6.06 -3.56
N TRP A 59 -6.07 7.22 -4.11
CA TRP A 59 -6.56 7.70 -5.39
C TRP A 59 -5.50 7.61 -6.48
N LEU A 60 -5.82 6.94 -7.58
CA LEU A 60 -4.92 6.77 -8.72
C LEU A 60 -4.81 8.08 -9.51
N PHE A 61 -3.58 8.55 -9.76
CA PHE A 61 -3.36 9.75 -10.58
C PHE A 61 -3.24 9.45 -12.08
N ARG A 62 -3.01 8.19 -12.44
CA ARG A 62 -2.88 7.72 -13.83
C ARG A 62 -3.36 6.27 -13.97
N PRO A 63 -3.63 5.79 -15.21
CA PRO A 63 -3.91 4.39 -15.44
C PRO A 63 -2.81 3.48 -14.86
N VAL A 64 -3.22 2.38 -14.25
CA VAL A 64 -2.29 1.38 -13.70
C VAL A 64 -1.62 0.63 -14.84
N ASP A 65 -0.30 0.51 -14.78
CA ASP A 65 0.44 -0.39 -15.65
C ASP A 65 0.28 -1.83 -15.13
N THR A 66 -0.81 -2.47 -15.53
CA THR A 66 -1.16 -3.81 -15.09
C THR A 66 -0.15 -4.87 -15.53
N HIS A 67 0.56 -4.64 -16.64
CA HIS A 67 1.61 -5.53 -17.10
C HIS A 67 2.83 -5.47 -16.17
N ALA A 68 3.28 -4.26 -15.81
CA ALA A 68 4.32 -4.08 -14.80
C ALA A 68 3.94 -4.71 -13.44
N VAL A 69 2.73 -4.45 -12.95
CA VAL A 69 2.25 -5.04 -11.68
C VAL A 69 2.30 -6.57 -11.75
N ARG A 70 1.89 -7.17 -12.87
CA ARG A 70 1.94 -8.62 -13.05
C ARG A 70 3.38 -9.15 -13.03
N MET A 71 4.30 -8.50 -13.75
CA MET A 71 5.72 -8.89 -13.73
C MET A 71 6.32 -8.83 -12.32
N LEU A 72 6.01 -7.79 -11.55
CA LEU A 72 6.48 -7.66 -10.17
C LEU A 72 5.87 -8.71 -9.25
N PHE A 73 4.60 -9.09 -9.48
CA PHE A 73 3.93 -10.15 -8.73
C PHE A 73 4.59 -11.51 -8.99
N ASP A 74 4.82 -11.83 -10.26
CA ASP A 74 5.51 -13.06 -10.67
C ASP A 74 6.98 -13.07 -10.18
N TYR A 75 7.64 -11.90 -10.12
CA TYR A 75 8.97 -11.75 -9.51
C TYR A 75 8.93 -12.05 -8.00
N ALA A 76 8.02 -11.43 -7.24
CA ALA A 76 7.89 -11.65 -5.80
C ALA A 76 7.64 -13.13 -5.47
N ALA A 77 6.85 -13.82 -6.30
CA ALA A 77 6.55 -15.24 -6.12
C ALA A 77 7.78 -16.16 -6.30
N GLN A 78 8.81 -15.73 -7.04
CA GLN A 78 10.05 -16.50 -7.24
C GLN A 78 10.99 -16.45 -6.02
N PHE A 79 10.86 -15.44 -5.16
CA PHE A 79 11.79 -15.17 -4.07
C PHE A 79 11.08 -15.11 -2.73
N GLN A 80 11.20 -16.18 -1.95
CA GLN A 80 10.54 -16.32 -0.64
C GLN A 80 10.95 -15.26 0.38
N ASN A 81 12.09 -14.60 0.17
CA ASN A 81 12.62 -13.59 1.07
C ASN A 81 12.23 -12.15 0.68
N VAL A 82 11.47 -11.95 -0.39
CA VAL A 82 10.85 -10.65 -0.69
C VAL A 82 9.70 -10.42 0.28
N LEU A 83 9.82 -9.41 1.14
CA LEU A 83 8.77 -8.97 2.06
C LEU A 83 7.76 -8.08 1.33
N LYS A 84 8.26 -7.11 0.57
CA LYS A 84 7.44 -6.10 -0.10
C LYS A 84 8.10 -5.63 -1.40
N ILE A 85 7.27 -5.33 -2.40
CA ILE A 85 7.64 -4.52 -3.57
C ILE A 85 6.67 -3.33 -3.64
N ASP A 86 7.19 -2.13 -3.39
CA ASP A 86 6.44 -0.88 -3.56
C ASP A 86 6.13 -0.62 -5.04
N LEU A 87 4.85 -0.31 -5.32
CA LEU A 87 4.36 0.01 -6.66
C LEU A 87 4.34 1.51 -6.94
N THR A 88 4.82 2.32 -5.98
CA THR A 88 4.88 3.78 -6.03
C THR A 88 6.33 4.27 -5.95
N HIS A 89 6.51 5.59 -5.92
CA HIS A 89 7.82 6.22 -5.72
C HIS A 89 8.32 6.19 -4.26
N ASP A 90 7.60 5.58 -3.33
CA ASP A 90 7.90 5.64 -1.89
C ASP A 90 9.36 5.22 -1.57
N ARG A 91 9.89 4.20 -2.27
CA ARG A 91 11.27 3.73 -2.09
C ARG A 91 12.35 4.64 -2.68
N LEU A 92 11.97 5.71 -3.38
CA LEU A 92 12.91 6.70 -3.91
C LEU A 92 13.29 7.75 -2.85
N TYR A 93 12.53 7.85 -1.75
CA TYR A 93 12.71 8.83 -0.67
C TYR A 93 13.41 8.26 0.59
N ILE A 94 14.11 7.13 0.45
CA ILE A 94 14.67 6.32 1.55
C ILE A 94 15.81 6.96 2.38
N ASN A 95 16.30 8.15 2.02
CA ASN A 95 17.48 8.79 2.65
C ASN A 95 17.17 10.06 3.46
N GLY A 96 16.00 10.12 4.11
CA GLY A 96 15.72 11.15 5.12
C GLY A 96 15.65 12.59 4.57
N GLY A 97 15.33 12.74 3.28
CA GLY A 97 15.16 14.04 2.63
C GLY A 97 14.67 13.92 1.19
N SER A 98 14.34 15.05 0.56
CA SER A 98 13.89 15.21 -0.84
C SER A 98 14.94 14.84 -1.91
N ASN A 99 16.04 14.20 -1.52
CA ASN A 99 17.16 13.91 -2.42
C ASN A 99 17.00 12.52 -3.04
N PHE A 100 16.47 12.52 -4.25
CA PHE A 100 16.44 11.37 -5.14
C PHE A 100 17.86 10.87 -5.44
N LEU A 101 18.25 9.73 -4.89
CA LEU A 101 19.50 9.09 -5.26
C LEU A 101 19.23 7.98 -6.27
N PHE A 102 19.09 8.39 -7.54
CA PHE A 102 18.73 7.52 -8.68
C PHE A 102 19.67 6.30 -8.87
N GLY A 103 20.88 6.29 -8.30
CA GLY A 103 21.84 5.19 -8.43
C GLY A 103 22.20 4.46 -7.14
N ALA A 104 21.89 5.02 -5.96
CA ALA A 104 22.44 4.50 -4.68
C ALA A 104 21.71 3.27 -4.15
N ASN A 105 20.66 2.82 -4.83
CA ASN A 105 19.78 1.74 -4.38
C ASN A 105 19.37 0.78 -5.51
N THR A 106 20.01 0.83 -6.67
CA THR A 106 19.76 -0.12 -7.76
C THR A 106 20.07 -1.53 -7.28
N TYR A 107 19.11 -2.43 -7.44
CA TYR A 107 19.21 -3.81 -7.00
C TYR A 107 19.26 -4.77 -8.18
N ASP A 108 18.26 -4.72 -9.06
CA ASP A 108 18.13 -5.59 -10.22
C ASP A 108 17.15 -4.99 -11.24
N ASN A 109 16.73 -5.76 -12.24
CA ASN A 109 15.65 -5.43 -13.16
C ASN A 109 14.66 -6.60 -13.35
N VAL A 110 13.45 -6.27 -13.77
CA VAL A 110 12.47 -7.24 -14.29
C VAL A 110 11.77 -6.65 -15.50
N GLY A 111 12.10 -7.17 -16.69
CA GLY A 111 11.66 -6.59 -17.95
C GLY A 111 12.21 -5.17 -18.11
N TYR A 112 11.32 -4.19 -18.21
CA TYR A 112 11.68 -2.76 -18.30
C TYR A 112 11.68 -2.03 -16.94
N LEU A 113 11.49 -2.76 -15.83
CA LEU A 113 11.40 -2.19 -14.50
C LEU A 113 12.76 -2.24 -13.80
N ASP A 114 13.22 -1.08 -13.32
CA ASP A 114 14.39 -1.01 -12.46
C ASP A 114 13.95 -1.26 -11.02
N LEU A 115 14.47 -2.34 -10.43
CA LEU A 115 14.23 -2.67 -9.04
C LEU A 115 15.23 -1.92 -8.15
N ILE A 116 14.68 -1.39 -7.07
CA ILE A 116 15.46 -0.77 -6.01
C ILE A 116 15.26 -1.45 -4.69
N LYS A 117 16.30 -1.50 -3.88
CA LYS A 117 16.28 -2.09 -2.55
C LYS A 117 16.47 -1.01 -1.48
N SER A 118 15.66 -1.05 -0.43
CA SER A 118 15.95 -0.28 0.78
C SER A 118 17.17 -0.87 1.52
N PRO A 119 18.19 -0.07 1.84
CA PRO A 119 19.23 -0.46 2.79
C PRO A 119 18.62 -0.87 4.13
N SER A 120 19.29 -1.78 4.85
CA SER A 120 18.88 -2.17 6.20
C SER A 120 18.84 -0.94 7.12
N GLY A 121 17.83 -0.86 7.99
CA GLY A 121 17.62 0.26 8.92
C GLY A 121 17.08 1.56 8.30
N THR A 122 16.83 1.61 6.98
CA THR A 122 16.15 2.74 6.34
C THR A 122 14.79 3.03 7.02
N PRO A 123 14.45 4.29 7.33
CA PRO A 123 13.13 4.64 7.87
C PRO A 123 11.97 4.22 6.95
N TYR A 124 10.83 3.86 7.55
CA TYR A 124 9.59 3.55 6.84
C TYR A 124 9.69 2.42 5.80
N GLN A 125 10.54 1.39 6.00
CA GLN A 125 10.50 0.17 5.17
C GLN A 125 9.13 -0.51 5.15
N MET A 126 8.39 -0.37 6.25
CA MET A 126 7.05 -0.90 6.41
C MET A 126 5.95 0.10 6.09
N SER A 127 6.21 1.12 5.27
CA SER A 127 5.16 2.02 4.80
C SER A 127 4.01 1.19 4.20
N LEU A 128 2.77 1.60 4.44
CA LEU A 128 1.61 0.83 3.97
C LEU A 128 1.17 1.20 2.55
N TRP A 129 1.95 2.04 1.85
CA TRP A 129 1.75 2.39 0.44
C TRP A 129 1.53 1.14 -0.42
N ALA A 130 0.70 1.32 -1.46
CA ALA A 130 0.32 0.23 -2.35
C ALA A 130 1.54 -0.58 -2.82
N GLY A 131 1.49 -1.88 -2.52
CA GLY A 131 2.62 -2.76 -2.70
C GLY A 131 2.16 -4.20 -2.88
N ILE A 132 3.05 -5.00 -3.47
CA ILE A 132 2.95 -6.45 -3.45
C ILE A 132 3.65 -6.91 -2.19
N TRP A 133 2.97 -7.71 -1.39
CA TRP A 133 3.43 -8.19 -0.10
C TRP A 133 3.49 -9.70 -0.09
N ASN A 134 4.47 -10.22 0.62
CA ASN A 134 4.50 -11.62 1.01
C ASN A 134 3.81 -11.80 2.35
N ARG A 135 2.77 -12.63 2.40
CA ARG A 135 1.91 -12.89 3.57
C ARG A 135 2.71 -13.37 4.77
N GLU A 136 3.54 -14.39 4.60
CA GLU A 136 4.30 -14.97 5.71
C GLU A 136 5.40 -14.02 6.20
N GLN A 137 6.07 -13.33 5.28
CA GLN A 137 7.07 -12.33 5.64
C GLN A 137 6.45 -11.15 6.40
N LEU A 138 5.27 -10.69 5.96
CA LEU A 138 4.53 -9.63 6.64
C LEU A 138 4.09 -10.05 8.04
N LYS A 139 3.60 -11.28 8.22
CA LYS A 139 3.22 -11.80 9.54
C LYS A 139 4.39 -11.86 10.53
N ARG A 140 5.62 -12.08 10.06
CA ARG A 140 6.84 -12.03 10.92
C ARG A 140 7.06 -10.67 11.58
N VAL A 141 6.60 -9.58 10.95
CA VAL A 141 6.85 -8.21 11.41
C VAL A 141 5.63 -7.52 12.00
N LEU A 142 4.45 -8.14 11.99
CA LEU A 142 3.24 -7.62 12.62
C LEU A 142 3.16 -8.03 14.10
N VAL A 143 2.75 -7.10 14.95
CA VAL A 143 2.45 -7.36 16.36
C VAL A 143 1.01 -6.90 16.67
N PRO A 144 0.17 -7.74 17.30
CA PRO A 144 -1.16 -7.34 17.74
C PRO A 144 -1.15 -6.09 18.63
N GLY A 145 -2.21 -5.28 18.54
CA GLY A 145 -2.36 -4.06 19.35
C GLY A 145 -1.61 -2.83 18.82
N GLU A 146 -1.08 -2.88 17.60
CA GLU A 146 -0.46 -1.74 16.91
C GLU A 146 -1.44 -0.98 15.99
N THR A 147 -1.29 0.34 15.94
CA THR A 147 -1.90 1.20 14.91
C THR A 147 -1.20 1.03 13.56
N ALA A 148 -1.82 1.53 12.48
CA ALA A 148 -1.17 1.58 11.17
C ALA A 148 0.20 2.29 11.22
N GLN A 149 0.28 3.43 11.93
CA GLN A 149 1.52 4.18 12.09
C GLN A 149 2.57 3.41 12.92
N ASP A 150 2.15 2.71 13.97
CA ASP A 150 3.04 1.86 14.76
C ASP A 150 3.66 0.75 13.90
N ILE A 151 2.91 0.16 12.98
CA ILE A 151 3.44 -0.83 12.04
C ILE A 151 4.51 -0.20 11.14
N GLU A 152 4.28 0.99 10.59
CA GLU A 152 5.27 1.64 9.72
C GLU A 152 6.58 1.93 10.48
N ILE A 153 6.49 2.35 11.74
CA ILE A 153 7.65 2.72 12.57
C ILE A 153 8.32 1.50 13.21
N ASN A 154 7.56 0.69 13.97
CA ASN A 154 8.08 -0.44 14.72
C ASN A 154 8.30 -1.66 13.83
N GLY A 155 7.43 -1.89 12.84
CA GLY A 155 7.63 -2.94 11.84
C GLY A 155 8.93 -2.76 11.07
N THR A 156 9.28 -1.52 10.71
CA THR A 156 10.58 -1.20 10.06
C THR A 156 11.77 -1.69 10.91
N ARG A 157 11.68 -1.58 12.24
CA ARG A 157 12.73 -2.07 13.15
C ARG A 157 12.76 -3.59 13.29
N ARG A 158 11.68 -4.27 12.90
CA ARG A 158 11.54 -5.73 12.93
C ARG A 158 11.88 -6.38 11.59
N VAL A 159 12.04 -5.60 10.52
CA VAL A 159 12.56 -6.12 9.25
C VAL A 159 13.99 -6.59 9.48
N THR A 160 14.24 -7.87 9.18
CA THR A 160 15.54 -8.50 9.35
C THR A 160 16.34 -8.47 8.04
N ASP A 161 17.66 -8.64 8.12
CA ASP A 161 18.55 -8.55 6.95
C ASP A 161 18.28 -9.62 5.87
N ASP A 162 17.61 -10.72 6.22
CA ASP A 162 17.14 -11.72 5.25
C ASP A 162 15.92 -11.27 4.45
N GLN A 163 15.17 -10.26 4.90
CA GLN A 163 13.98 -9.76 4.21
C GLN A 163 14.32 -8.64 3.22
N LEU A 164 13.83 -8.76 1.99
CA LEU A 164 13.99 -7.75 0.95
C LEU A 164 12.76 -6.84 0.89
N VAL A 165 13.01 -5.55 1.08
CA VAL A 165 12.03 -4.48 0.79
C VAL A 165 12.49 -3.79 -0.49
N LEU A 166 11.70 -3.99 -1.53
CA LEU A 166 11.97 -3.51 -2.88
C LEU A 166 10.97 -2.44 -3.29
N GLY A 167 11.27 -1.74 -4.38
CA GLY A 167 10.35 -0.89 -5.12
C GLY A 167 10.80 -0.75 -6.57
N THR A 168 10.13 0.11 -7.32
CA THR A 168 10.47 0.37 -8.72
C THR A 168 10.54 1.87 -9.01
N ARG A 169 11.45 2.26 -9.92
CA ARG A 169 11.55 3.64 -10.41
C ARG A 169 10.35 4.07 -11.25
N GLN A 170 9.64 3.10 -11.83
CA GLN A 170 8.59 3.34 -12.81
C GLN A 170 7.22 3.60 -12.17
N ALA A 171 7.03 3.29 -10.88
CA ALA A 171 5.79 3.46 -10.11
C ALA A 171 4.50 3.04 -10.85
N PRO A 172 4.35 1.74 -11.20
CA PRO A 172 3.27 1.26 -12.06
C PRO A 172 1.87 1.47 -11.48
N LEU A 173 1.75 1.73 -10.17
CA LEU A 173 0.49 2.05 -9.49
C LEU A 173 0.67 3.36 -8.73
N LEU A 174 0.72 4.48 -9.45
CA LEU A 174 0.88 5.80 -8.85
C LEU A 174 -0.44 6.31 -8.27
N HIS A 175 -0.45 6.52 -6.96
CA HIS A 175 -1.59 7.05 -6.22
C HIS A 175 -1.14 8.07 -5.17
N GLY A 176 -2.09 8.72 -4.51
CA GLY A 176 -1.87 9.44 -3.27
C GLY A 176 -3.07 9.28 -2.34
N ASN A 177 -2.88 9.61 -1.06
CA ASN A 177 -3.96 9.58 -0.07
C ASN A 177 -4.93 10.74 -0.31
N ILE A 178 -6.23 10.44 -0.29
CA ILE A 178 -7.31 11.42 -0.26
C ILE A 178 -8.13 11.19 1.00
N TYR A 179 -8.17 12.19 1.87
CA TYR A 179 -8.99 12.18 3.07
C TYR A 179 -9.46 13.59 3.43
N GLN A 180 -10.61 13.68 4.10
CA GLN A 180 -11.08 14.95 4.65
C GLN A 180 -10.31 15.29 5.93
N SER A 181 -9.72 16.49 5.98
CA SER A 181 -9.13 16.98 7.22
C SER A 181 -10.20 17.34 8.22
N ARG A 182 -10.06 16.82 9.45
CA ARG A 182 -10.92 17.18 10.59
C ARG A 182 -10.90 18.67 10.93
N ASN A 183 -9.85 19.40 10.51
CA ASN A 183 -9.67 20.78 10.96
C ASN A 183 -10.44 21.78 10.11
N ASN A 184 -10.74 21.50 8.83
CA ASN A 184 -11.36 22.50 7.93
C ASN A 184 -12.33 21.93 6.88
N GLY A 185 -12.65 20.63 6.86
CA GLY A 185 -13.51 20.02 5.82
C GLY A 185 -12.84 19.92 4.44
N THR A 186 -11.76 20.68 4.22
CA THR A 186 -10.99 20.66 2.99
C THR A 186 -10.32 19.29 2.81
N PRO A 187 -10.47 18.66 1.63
CA PRO A 187 -9.66 17.48 1.31
C PRO A 187 -8.19 17.82 1.41
N VAL A 188 -7.45 17.00 2.14
CA VAL A 188 -5.99 17.10 2.17
C VAL A 188 -5.44 16.19 1.11
N TYR A 189 -4.80 16.80 0.13
CA TYR A 189 -3.92 16.13 -0.80
C TYR A 189 -2.53 16.22 -0.20
N LYS A 190 -1.95 15.07 0.15
CA LYS A 190 -0.66 15.06 0.87
C LYS A 190 0.54 15.36 -0.06
N ASP A 191 0.34 15.46 -1.37
CA ASP A 191 1.44 15.50 -2.33
C ASP A 191 1.27 16.63 -3.36
N ASP A 192 2.00 17.74 -3.16
CA ASP A 192 2.03 18.91 -4.05
C ASP A 192 2.60 18.57 -5.45
N HIS A 193 3.17 17.39 -5.62
CA HIS A 193 3.84 16.95 -6.85
C HIS A 193 2.88 16.36 -7.89
N TRP A 194 1.65 16.03 -7.52
CA TRP A 194 0.69 15.37 -8.41
C TRP A 194 -0.66 16.08 -8.41
N THR A 195 -1.02 16.68 -9.55
CA THR A 195 -2.32 17.33 -9.72
C THR A 195 -3.39 16.29 -10.02
N ILE A 196 -4.40 16.17 -9.14
CA ILE A 196 -5.61 15.39 -9.43
C ILE A 196 -6.33 16.03 -10.62
N LYS A 197 -6.79 15.20 -11.55
CA LYS A 197 -7.48 15.68 -12.74
C LYS A 197 -8.76 16.43 -12.34
N PRO A 198 -9.14 17.52 -13.03
CA PRO A 198 -10.39 18.22 -12.76
C PRO A 198 -11.63 17.30 -12.73
N ASP A 199 -11.71 16.35 -13.68
CA ASP A 199 -12.81 15.38 -13.76
C ASP A 199 -12.88 14.46 -12.53
N ASP A 200 -11.72 14.06 -12.00
CA ASP A 200 -11.63 13.24 -10.78
C ASP A 200 -12.12 14.04 -9.56
N LEU A 201 -11.76 15.32 -9.47
CA LEU A 201 -12.24 16.22 -8.42
C LEU A 201 -13.75 16.46 -8.50
N GLU A 202 -14.28 16.66 -9.72
CA GLU A 202 -15.72 16.80 -9.93
C GLU A 202 -16.47 15.53 -9.51
N PHE A 203 -15.95 14.36 -9.89
CA PHE A 203 -16.49 13.07 -9.45
C PHE A 203 -16.49 12.95 -7.92
N MET A 204 -15.37 13.22 -7.25
CA MET A 204 -15.28 13.13 -5.79
C MET A 204 -16.27 14.07 -5.08
N ARG A 205 -16.45 15.30 -5.58
CA ARG A 205 -17.44 16.25 -5.03
C ARG A 205 -18.87 15.73 -5.20
N LYS A 206 -19.18 15.19 -6.37
CA LYS A 206 -20.50 14.62 -6.66
C LYS A 206 -20.82 13.43 -5.74
N GLU A 207 -19.82 12.62 -5.42
CA GLU A 207 -19.95 11.50 -4.49
C GLU A 207 -19.89 11.93 -3.01
N GLY A 208 -19.63 13.21 -2.73
CA GLY A 208 -19.57 13.76 -1.38
C GLY A 208 -18.31 13.35 -0.60
N TRP A 209 -17.27 12.91 -1.28
CA TRP A 209 -16.00 12.50 -0.64
C TRP A 209 -15.14 13.70 -0.28
N ILE A 210 -15.31 14.81 -1.01
CA ILE A 210 -14.64 16.08 -0.79
C ILE A 210 -15.65 17.23 -0.99
N GLU A 211 -15.34 18.40 -0.42
CA GLU A 211 -16.13 19.64 -0.59
C GLU A 211 -15.84 20.39 -1.90
#